data_AF-A0A9D5XZR5-F1
#
_entry.id   AF-A0A9D5XZR5-F1
#
_cell.length_a   1.000
_cell.length_b   1.000
_cell.length_c   1.000
_cell.angle_alpha   90.00
_cell.angle_beta   90.00
_cell.angle_gamma   90.00
#
_symmetry.space_group_name_H-M   'P 1'
#
loop_
_entity.id
_entity.type
_entity.pdbx_description
1 polymer ?
#
loop_
_entity_poly.entity_id
_entity_poly.type
_entity_poly.pdbx_seq_one_letter_code
_entity_poly.pdbx_strand_id
1 'polypeptide(L)'
;MGEALKTMRRLVCDALGPAREIHGEAWVRTPLSCLEAAFDTVPDMILIRFPEPDDPVRESYLELCGILKRNDRTRNCRVTALMSGAGRPFVDKLYSAGVDYAAPAPGGRMDSGTIREIIDALGEEHRLSCCRDRLCPYLRVVAVDTAGTMTVCGAYLDRMALGGRRLHELCETENHIGCEYFQSPRVRS
;
A
#
# COMPACT_ATOMS: atom_id res chain seq x y z
N MET A 1 -0.27 -17.58 -35.88
CA MET A 1 0.63 -17.67 -34.71
C MET A 1 -0.18 -17.24 -33.51
N GLY A 2 -0.71 -18.19 -32.75
CA GLY A 2 -1.52 -17.89 -31.56
C GLY A 2 -0.62 -17.69 -30.36
N GLU A 3 -0.55 -16.47 -29.84
CA GLU A 3 -0.16 -16.25 -28.45
C GLU A 3 -1.21 -16.94 -27.59
N ALA A 4 -0.85 -18.08 -27.01
CA ALA A 4 -1.60 -18.63 -25.90
C ALA A 4 -1.62 -17.53 -24.83
N LEU A 5 -2.82 -16.98 -24.55
CA LEU A 5 -3.05 -16.08 -23.43
C LEU A 5 -2.52 -16.77 -22.17
N LYS A 6 -1.30 -16.39 -21.77
CA LYS A 6 -0.67 -16.94 -20.58
C LYS A 6 -1.53 -16.50 -19.41
N THR A 7 -2.28 -17.43 -18.83
CA THR A 7 -3.10 -17.17 -17.64
C THR A 7 -2.19 -16.61 -16.56
N MET A 8 -2.38 -15.34 -16.22
CA MET A 8 -1.59 -14.64 -15.22
C MET A 8 -1.78 -15.32 -13.86
N ARG A 9 -0.69 -15.81 -13.27
CA ARG A 9 -0.74 -16.50 -11.98
C ARG A 9 -0.73 -15.46 -10.87
N ARG A 10 -1.76 -15.48 -10.05
CA ARG A 10 -1.99 -14.48 -9.00
C ARG A 10 -2.00 -15.14 -7.64
N LEU A 11 -1.34 -14.50 -6.68
CA LEU A 11 -1.36 -14.88 -5.27
C LEU A 11 -1.99 -13.74 -4.46
N VAL A 12 -3.01 -14.07 -3.67
CA VAL A 12 -3.68 -13.11 -2.79
C VAL A 12 -3.38 -13.47 -1.35
N CYS A 13 -2.75 -12.54 -0.64
CA CYS A 13 -2.52 -12.61 0.79
C CYS A 13 -3.52 -11.71 1.51
N ASP A 14 -4.56 -12.33 2.10
CA ASP A 14 -5.61 -11.64 2.83
C ASP A 14 -6.00 -12.46 4.08
N ALA A 15 -5.81 -11.87 5.25
CA ALA A 15 -6.17 -12.46 6.54
C ALA A 15 -7.67 -12.79 6.65
N LEU A 16 -8.54 -12.03 5.97
CA LEU A 16 -9.98 -12.27 5.98
C LEU A 16 -10.39 -13.49 5.13
N GLY A 17 -9.50 -13.93 4.24
CA GLY A 17 -9.74 -14.97 3.28
C GLY A 17 -10.76 -14.60 2.19
N PRO A 18 -11.05 -15.53 1.28
CA PRO A 18 -11.93 -15.26 0.15
C PRO A 18 -13.40 -15.21 0.58
N ALA A 19 -14.20 -14.43 -0.13
CA ALA A 19 -15.65 -14.36 0.09
C ALA A 19 -16.39 -15.64 -0.36
N ARG A 20 -15.87 -16.33 -1.39
CA ARG A 20 -16.41 -17.56 -1.98
C ARG A 20 -15.28 -18.48 -2.43
N GLU A 21 -15.61 -19.69 -2.87
CA GLU A 21 -14.65 -20.58 -3.54
C GLU A 21 -14.19 -19.95 -4.86
N ILE A 22 -12.88 -19.94 -5.10
CA ILE A 22 -12.25 -19.16 -6.16
C ILE A 22 -11.52 -20.08 -7.12
N HIS A 23 -11.66 -19.81 -8.43
CA HIS A 23 -10.95 -20.48 -9.50
C HIS A 23 -9.98 -19.51 -10.19
N GLY A 24 -8.68 -19.80 -10.15
CA GLY A 24 -7.66 -19.07 -10.91
C GLY A 24 -6.68 -18.24 -10.07
N GLU A 25 -7.00 -17.96 -8.80
CA GLU A 25 -6.10 -17.30 -7.85
C GLU A 25 -5.72 -18.23 -6.70
N ALA A 26 -4.45 -18.20 -6.27
CA ALA A 26 -4.02 -18.83 -5.02
C ALA A 26 -4.29 -17.89 -3.84
N TRP A 27 -4.82 -18.42 -2.74
CA TRP A 27 -5.18 -17.64 -1.55
C TRP A 27 -4.47 -18.13 -0.31
N VAL A 28 -3.94 -17.20 0.46
CA VAL A 28 -3.21 -17.45 1.71
C VAL A 28 -3.61 -16.38 2.74
N ARG A 29 -3.55 -16.73 4.02
CA ARG A 29 -4.07 -15.87 5.12
C ARG A 29 -2.99 -15.27 6.02
N THR A 30 -1.74 -15.68 5.85
CA THR A 30 -0.64 -15.26 6.72
C THR A 30 0.57 -14.84 5.88
N PRO A 31 1.44 -13.96 6.41
CA PRO A 31 2.65 -13.58 5.72
C PRO A 31 3.57 -14.78 5.40
N LEU A 32 3.69 -15.72 6.35
CA LEU A 32 4.53 -16.91 6.16
C LEU A 32 4.00 -17.80 5.04
N SER A 33 2.70 -18.11 5.04
CA SER A 33 2.10 -18.91 3.96
C SER A 33 2.16 -18.20 2.60
N CYS A 34 2.14 -16.87 2.59
CA CYS A 34 2.37 -16.11 1.36
C CYS A 34 3.79 -16.23 0.83
N LEU A 35 4.77 -16.17 1.72
CA LEU A 35 6.16 -16.36 1.35
C LEU A 35 6.39 -17.75 0.75
N GLU A 36 5.90 -18.80 1.43
CA GLU A 36 5.98 -20.18 0.97
C GLU A 36 5.33 -20.34 -0.42
N ALA A 37 4.08 -19.89 -0.56
CA ALA A 37 3.35 -19.97 -1.82
C ALA A 37 4.02 -19.18 -2.95
N ALA A 38 4.62 -18.02 -2.65
CA ALA A 38 5.34 -17.21 -3.62
C ALA A 38 6.61 -17.91 -4.13
N PHE A 39 7.32 -18.64 -3.26
CA PHE A 39 8.52 -19.39 -3.65
C PHE A 39 8.21 -20.66 -4.44
N ASP A 40 7.09 -21.31 -4.14
CA ASP A 40 6.68 -22.52 -4.83
C ASP A 40 6.11 -22.23 -6.22
N THR A 41 5.25 -21.20 -6.31
CA THR A 41 4.48 -20.94 -7.53
C THR A 41 5.07 -19.86 -8.42
N VAL A 42 5.87 -18.94 -7.85
CA VAL A 42 6.45 -17.76 -8.53
C VAL A 42 5.38 -17.01 -9.34
N PRO A 43 4.38 -16.40 -8.67
CA PRO A 43 3.26 -15.75 -9.33
C PRO A 43 3.72 -14.53 -10.13
N ASP A 44 2.96 -14.16 -11.17
CA ASP A 44 3.24 -12.93 -11.93
C ASP A 44 2.88 -11.68 -11.10
N MET A 45 1.89 -11.81 -10.20
CA MET A 45 1.46 -10.74 -9.30
C MET A 45 1.05 -11.28 -7.92
N ILE A 46 1.43 -10.53 -6.88
CA ILE A 46 1.08 -10.77 -5.48
C ILE A 46 0.28 -9.58 -4.97
N LEU A 47 -0.94 -9.83 -4.52
CA LEU A 47 -1.79 -8.82 -3.88
C LEU A 47 -1.73 -9.06 -2.38
N ILE A 48 -1.33 -8.04 -1.62
CA ILE A 48 -1.18 -8.12 -0.17
C ILE A 48 -2.13 -7.12 0.47
N ARG A 49 -3.14 -7.63 1.17
CA ARG A 49 -4.02 -6.79 1.96
C ARG A 49 -3.38 -6.49 3.30
N PHE A 50 -3.10 -5.21 3.53
CA PHE A 50 -2.59 -4.76 4.81
C PHE A 50 -3.72 -4.64 5.84
N PRO A 51 -3.46 -5.07 7.09
CA PRO A 51 -4.31 -4.75 8.22
C PRO A 51 -4.47 -3.23 8.44
N GLU A 52 -5.41 -2.87 9.32
CA GLU A 52 -5.64 -1.49 9.72
C GLU A 52 -4.37 -0.82 10.29
N PRO A 53 -4.25 0.52 10.25
CA PRO A 53 -3.02 1.25 10.62
C PRO A 53 -2.43 0.90 11.99
N ASP A 54 -3.28 0.64 12.98
CA ASP A 54 -2.87 0.39 14.36
C ASP A 54 -2.66 -1.10 14.67
N ASP A 55 -2.85 -1.99 13.69
CA ASP A 55 -2.65 -3.43 13.88
C ASP A 55 -1.14 -3.76 13.90
N PRO A 56 -0.62 -4.36 14.98
CA PRO A 56 0.81 -4.67 15.11
C PRO A 56 1.31 -5.65 14.04
N VAL A 57 0.44 -6.46 13.45
CA VAL A 57 0.80 -7.42 12.40
C VAL A 57 1.14 -6.71 11.08
N ARG A 58 0.74 -5.44 10.92
CA ARG A 58 1.03 -4.63 9.72
C ARG A 58 2.52 -4.57 9.37
N GLU A 59 3.40 -4.51 10.37
CA GLU A 59 4.86 -4.50 10.13
C GLU A 59 5.37 -5.85 9.59
N SER A 60 4.77 -6.98 9.96
CA SER A 60 5.12 -8.29 9.40
C SER A 60 4.76 -8.41 7.91
N TYR A 61 3.66 -7.77 7.48
CA TYR A 61 3.32 -7.68 6.05
C TYR A 61 4.28 -6.78 5.27
N LEU A 62 4.77 -5.71 5.90
CA LEU A 62 5.78 -4.85 5.30
C LEU A 62 7.12 -5.57 5.15
N GLU A 63 7.53 -6.33 6.17
CA GLU A 63 8.72 -7.17 6.12
C GLU A 63 8.62 -8.22 5.01
N LEU A 64 7.46 -8.87 4.87
CA LEU A 64 7.17 -9.79 3.77
C LEU A 64 7.45 -9.15 2.40
N CYS A 65 6.95 -7.93 2.14
CA CYS A 65 7.23 -7.22 0.89
C CYS A 65 8.74 -7.08 0.64
N GLY A 66 9.48 -6.65 1.66
CA GLY A 66 10.93 -6.50 1.56
C GLY A 66 11.67 -7.82 1.33
N ILE A 67 11.19 -8.93 1.90
CA ILE A 67 11.73 -10.27 1.64
C ILE A 67 11.46 -10.69 0.19
N LEU A 68 10.21 -10.53 -0.28
CA LEU A 68 9.81 -10.88 -1.64
C LEU A 68 10.63 -10.12 -2.69
N LYS A 69 10.91 -8.82 -2.46
CA LYS A 69 11.66 -7.99 -3.41
C LYS A 69 13.18 -8.19 -3.35
N ARG A 70 13.73 -8.68 -2.23
CA ARG A 70 15.16 -9.01 -2.10
C ARG A 70 15.51 -10.41 -2.59
N ASN A 71 14.54 -11.32 -2.68
CA ASN A 71 14.77 -12.69 -3.12
C ASN A 71 14.81 -12.79 -4.66
N ASP A 72 15.83 -13.43 -5.22
CA ASP A 72 16.04 -13.53 -6.67
C ASP A 72 14.91 -14.23 -7.44
N ARG A 73 14.18 -15.14 -6.79
CA ARG A 73 13.06 -15.86 -7.42
C ARG A 73 11.81 -15.00 -7.51
N THR A 74 11.59 -14.09 -6.55
CA THR A 74 10.35 -13.31 -6.44
C THR A 74 10.54 -11.81 -6.69
N ARG A 75 11.77 -11.31 -6.84
CA ARG A 75 12.05 -9.87 -7.02
C ARG A 75 11.35 -9.25 -8.23
N ASN A 76 11.09 -10.07 -9.25
CA ASN A 76 10.40 -9.67 -10.49
C ASN A 76 8.87 -9.81 -10.41
N CYS A 77 8.34 -10.44 -9.36
CA CYS A 77 6.89 -10.48 -9.12
C CYS A 77 6.40 -9.07 -8.82
N ARG A 78 5.27 -8.69 -9.41
CA ARG A 78 4.62 -7.41 -9.10
C ARG A 78 3.93 -7.53 -7.74
N VAL A 79 4.31 -6.70 -6.78
CA VAL A 79 3.69 -6.65 -5.46
C VAL A 79 2.77 -5.44 -5.38
N THR A 80 1.50 -5.69 -5.11
CA THR A 80 0.47 -4.66 -4.94
C THR A 80 0.02 -4.65 -3.47
N ALA A 81 0.20 -3.52 -2.80
CA ALA A 81 -0.31 -3.31 -1.45
C ALA A 81 -1.74 -2.78 -1.50
N LEU A 82 -2.68 -3.51 -0.91
CA LEU A 82 -4.07 -3.08 -0.72
C LEU A 82 -4.21 -2.51 0.69
N MET A 83 -4.58 -1.24 0.82
CA MET A 83 -4.57 -0.52 2.10
C MET A 83 -5.82 0.33 2.34
N SER A 84 -6.32 0.33 3.58
CA SER A 84 -7.37 1.21 4.07
C SER A 84 -6.79 2.58 4.43
N GLY A 85 -6.56 3.43 3.41
CA GLY A 85 -5.88 4.71 3.60
C GLY A 85 -4.39 4.57 3.95
N ALA A 86 -3.59 5.53 3.50
CA ALA A 86 -2.18 5.54 3.86
C ALA A 86 -1.65 6.95 4.01
N GLY A 87 -1.18 7.25 5.23
CA GLY A 87 -0.33 8.39 5.46
C GLY A 87 1.02 8.22 4.76
N ARG A 88 1.63 9.34 4.40
CA ARG A 88 2.96 9.43 3.78
C ARG A 88 4.02 8.49 4.41
N PRO A 89 4.16 8.39 5.75
CA PRO A 89 5.19 7.53 6.34
C PRO A 89 5.06 6.06 5.96
N PHE A 90 3.82 5.57 5.83
CA PHE A 90 3.59 4.17 5.45
C PHE A 90 3.86 3.93 3.96
N VAL A 91 3.49 4.87 3.10
CA VAL A 91 3.82 4.82 1.67
C VAL A 91 5.34 4.84 1.46
N ASP A 92 6.08 5.66 2.20
CA ASP A 92 7.55 5.69 2.16
C ASP A 92 8.17 4.34 2.60
N LYS A 93 7.60 3.70 3.64
CA LYS A 93 8.01 2.36 4.09
C LYS A 93 7.79 1.31 2.98
N LEU A 94 6.62 1.29 2.35
CA LEU A 94 6.32 0.38 1.24
C LEU A 94 7.26 0.61 0.05
N TYR A 95 7.56 1.89 -0.25
CA TYR A 95 8.46 2.26 -1.35
C TYR A 95 9.87 1.73 -1.09
N SER A 96 10.35 1.89 0.15
CA SER A 96 11.64 1.37 0.59
C SER A 96 11.68 -0.17 0.59
N ALA A 97 10.54 -0.83 0.81
CA ALA A 97 10.40 -2.28 0.70
C ALA A 97 10.33 -2.78 -0.76
N GLY A 98 10.27 -1.88 -1.74
CA GLY A 98 10.24 -2.20 -3.17
C GLY A 98 8.86 -2.61 -3.70
N VAL A 99 7.78 -2.28 -3.01
CA VAL A 99 6.41 -2.54 -3.47
C VAL A 99 6.14 -1.76 -4.77
N ASP A 100 5.50 -2.40 -5.74
CA ASP A 100 5.33 -1.85 -7.09
C ASP A 100 4.09 -0.93 -7.18
N TYR A 101 2.98 -1.35 -6.57
CA TYR A 101 1.70 -0.63 -6.63
C TYR A 101 1.05 -0.49 -5.26
N ALA A 102 0.25 0.57 -5.09
CA ALA A 102 -0.68 0.73 -3.98
C ALA A 102 -2.09 0.98 -4.52
N ALA A 103 -3.06 0.29 -3.96
CA ALA A 103 -4.48 0.46 -4.28
C ALA A 103 -5.33 0.47 -3.00
N PRO A 104 -6.52 1.10 -3.02
CA PRO A 104 -7.45 1.03 -1.91
C PRO A 104 -7.83 -0.42 -1.61
N ALA A 105 -7.81 -0.80 -0.34
CA ALA A 105 -8.38 -2.08 0.08
C ALA A 105 -9.91 -2.02 -0.02
N PRO A 106 -10.57 -2.99 -0.67
CA PRO A 106 -12.02 -3.08 -0.66
C PRO A 106 -12.53 -3.39 0.75
N GLY A 107 -13.70 -2.85 1.11
CA GLY A 107 -14.34 -3.17 2.37
C GLY A 107 -14.78 -4.64 2.43
N GLY A 108 -14.49 -5.33 3.53
CA GLY A 108 -14.90 -6.73 3.73
C GLY A 108 -14.08 -7.75 2.91
N ARG A 109 -14.59 -8.97 2.75
CA ARG A 109 -13.88 -10.05 2.02
C ARG A 109 -13.88 -9.81 0.51
N MET A 110 -12.80 -10.20 -0.14
CA MET A 110 -12.63 -10.09 -1.60
C MET A 110 -13.03 -11.40 -2.31
N ASP A 111 -13.57 -11.27 -3.52
CA ASP A 111 -13.76 -12.37 -4.48
C ASP A 111 -12.92 -12.15 -5.75
N SER A 112 -12.92 -13.12 -6.67
CA SER A 112 -12.18 -13.00 -7.94
C SER A 112 -12.63 -11.83 -8.81
N GLY A 113 -13.90 -11.44 -8.73
CA GLY A 113 -14.42 -10.28 -9.45
C GLY A 113 -13.74 -9.00 -8.98
N THR A 114 -13.74 -8.80 -7.66
CA THR A 114 -13.08 -7.68 -6.98
C THR A 114 -11.58 -7.64 -7.27
N ILE A 115 -10.90 -8.79 -7.21
CA ILE A 115 -9.46 -8.88 -7.52
C ILE A 115 -9.18 -8.49 -8.97
N ARG A 116 -10.02 -8.94 -9.91
CA ARG A 116 -9.88 -8.59 -11.33
C ARG A 116 -10.09 -7.09 -11.54
N GLU A 117 -11.11 -6.51 -10.93
CA GLU A 117 -11.37 -5.06 -11.01
C GLU A 117 -10.20 -4.24 -10.48
N ILE A 118 -9.61 -4.64 -9.34
CA ILE A 118 -8.40 -4.00 -8.81
C ILE A 118 -7.28 -4.07 -9.83
N ILE A 119 -6.98 -5.26 -10.36
CA ILE A 119 -5.88 -5.47 -11.31
C ILE A 119 -6.10 -4.67 -12.60
N ASP A 120 -7.31 -4.68 -13.13
CA ASP A 120 -7.67 -3.96 -14.36
C ASP A 120 -7.60 -2.44 -14.16
N ALA A 121 -7.77 -1.97 -12.93
CA ALA A 121 -7.62 -0.56 -12.55
C ALA A 121 -6.16 -0.15 -12.25
N LEU A 122 -5.21 -1.08 -12.12
CA LEU A 122 -3.81 -0.75 -11.82
C LEU A 122 -3.13 -0.06 -13.03
N GLY A 123 -3.14 1.27 -13.01
CA GLY A 123 -2.40 2.13 -13.94
C GLY A 123 -1.11 2.72 -13.35
N GLU A 124 -0.50 3.65 -14.10
CA GLU A 124 0.70 4.39 -13.66
C GLU A 124 0.43 5.23 -12.41
N GLU A 125 -0.80 5.73 -12.25
CA GLU A 125 -1.25 6.51 -11.09
C GLU A 125 -1.28 5.70 -9.78
N HIS A 126 -1.31 4.37 -9.89
CA HIS A 126 -1.27 3.44 -8.76
C HIS A 126 0.16 2.99 -8.43
N ARG A 127 1.15 3.35 -9.24
CA ARG A 127 2.55 3.03 -8.95
C ARG A 127 2.96 3.74 -7.68
N LEU A 128 3.69 3.01 -6.84
CA LEU A 128 4.00 3.50 -5.51
C LEU A 128 4.85 4.78 -5.52
N SER A 129 5.69 4.96 -6.55
CA SER A 129 6.40 6.22 -6.81
C SER A 129 5.42 7.39 -7.00
N CYS A 130 4.41 7.22 -7.85
CA CYS A 130 3.39 8.24 -8.10
C CYS A 130 2.58 8.51 -6.84
N CYS A 131 2.13 7.47 -6.13
CA CYS A 131 1.41 7.62 -4.86
C CYS A 131 2.25 8.39 -3.83
N ARG A 132 3.55 8.11 -3.74
CA ARG A 132 4.48 8.79 -2.83
C ARG A 132 4.68 10.26 -3.21
N ASP A 133 4.86 10.55 -4.49
CA ASP A 133 5.13 11.90 -4.98
C ASP A 133 3.89 12.80 -4.91
N ARG A 134 2.69 12.22 -4.91
CA ARG A 134 1.43 12.96 -4.70
C ARG A 134 1.22 13.37 -3.25
N LEU A 135 1.80 12.67 -2.29
CA LEU A 135 1.62 12.97 -0.87
C LEU A 135 2.66 13.99 -0.40
N CYS A 136 2.23 14.98 0.38
CA CYS A 136 3.15 15.92 1.01
C CYS A 136 4.17 15.20 1.90
N PRO A 137 5.49 15.42 1.73
CA PRO A 137 6.51 14.76 2.55
C PRO A 137 6.48 15.18 4.02
N TYR A 138 5.82 16.30 4.33
CA TYR A 138 5.65 16.80 5.69
C TYR A 138 4.37 16.33 6.36
N LEU A 139 3.58 15.48 5.70
CA LEU A 139 2.39 14.90 6.29
C LEU A 139 2.78 13.89 7.37
N ARG A 140 2.44 14.18 8.63
CA ARG A 140 2.70 13.29 9.76
C ARG A 140 1.42 12.93 10.48
N VAL A 141 1.41 11.74 11.07
CA VAL A 141 0.38 11.31 12.01
C VAL A 141 1.04 11.22 13.37
N VAL A 142 0.48 11.89 14.37
CA VAL A 142 0.97 11.89 15.74
C VAL A 142 -0.11 11.33 16.65
N ALA A 143 0.27 10.51 17.63
CA ALA A 143 -0.63 10.07 18.68
C ALA A 143 -0.95 11.28 19.59
N VAL A 144 -2.23 11.51 19.86
CA VAL A 144 -2.67 12.56 20.80
C VAL A 144 -2.90 11.95 22.18
N ASP A 145 -3.49 10.77 22.23
CA ASP A 145 -3.71 9.97 23.44
C ASP A 145 -3.79 8.47 23.06
N THR A 146 -4.25 7.62 23.99
CA THR A 146 -4.41 6.18 23.77
C THR A 146 -5.53 5.82 22.80
N ALA A 147 -6.38 6.77 22.39
CA ALA A 147 -7.59 6.53 21.60
C ALA A 147 -7.61 7.29 20.26
N GLY A 148 -6.69 8.24 20.07
CA GLY A 148 -6.73 9.17 18.94
C GLY A 148 -5.37 9.45 18.33
N THR A 149 -5.35 9.43 17.00
CA THR A 149 -4.28 10.00 16.21
C THR A 149 -4.74 11.32 15.59
N MET A 150 -3.79 12.20 15.32
CA MET A 150 -4.03 13.46 14.64
C MET A 150 -3.04 13.63 13.51
N THR A 151 -3.54 14.09 12.38
CA THR A 151 -2.73 14.41 11.22
C THR A 151 -2.21 15.83 11.34
N VAL A 152 -0.89 16.02 11.29
CA VAL A 152 -0.22 17.31 11.47
C VAL A 152 0.71 17.62 10.31
N CYS A 153 0.98 18.91 10.11
CA CYS A 153 1.96 19.40 9.15
C CYS A 153 3.32 19.56 9.82
N GLY A 154 4.26 18.68 9.47
CA GLY A 154 5.64 18.72 9.96
C GLY A 154 6.46 19.89 9.40
N ALA A 155 6.01 20.52 8.32
CA ALA A 155 6.60 21.76 7.82
C ALA A 155 6.31 22.96 8.73
N TYR A 156 5.51 22.77 9.77
CA TYR A 156 5.19 23.79 10.76
C TYR A 156 5.44 23.28 12.19
N LEU A 157 6.61 22.65 12.39
CA LEU A 157 7.08 22.16 13.70
C LEU A 157 6.10 21.19 14.39
N ASP A 158 5.30 20.45 13.61
CA ASP A 158 4.23 19.57 14.10
C ASP A 158 3.15 20.28 14.93
N ARG A 159 3.04 21.62 14.81
CA ARG A 159 2.08 22.45 15.58
C ARG A 159 0.76 22.67 14.85
N MET A 160 0.72 22.40 13.55
CA MET A 160 -0.47 22.61 12.74
C MET A 160 -1.22 21.31 12.54
N ALA A 161 -2.35 21.16 13.24
CA ALA A 161 -3.33 20.13 12.95
C ALA A 161 -3.96 20.37 11.57
N LEU A 162 -3.99 19.33 10.75
CA LEU A 162 -4.57 19.36 9.41
C LEU A 162 -6.03 18.93 9.50
N GLY A 163 -6.95 19.89 9.39
CA GLY A 163 -8.37 19.57 9.19
C GLY A 163 -8.60 18.90 7.84
N GLY A 164 -9.70 18.13 7.71
CA GLY A 164 -9.99 17.30 6.54
C GLY A 164 -9.88 18.02 5.20
N ARG A 165 -10.30 19.29 5.13
CA ARG A 165 -10.16 20.10 3.91
C ARG A 165 -8.69 20.29 3.49
N ARG A 166 -7.83 20.81 4.38
CA ARG A 166 -6.40 21.00 4.08
C ARG A 166 -5.71 19.66 3.82
N LEU A 167 -6.10 18.62 4.56
CA LEU A 167 -5.56 17.28 4.38
C LEU A 167 -5.83 16.74 2.96
N HIS A 168 -7.10 16.65 2.57
CA HIS A 168 -7.51 16.01 1.32
C HIS A 168 -7.33 16.91 0.08
N GLU A 169 -7.44 18.23 0.21
CA GLU A 169 -7.28 19.14 -0.95
C GLU A 169 -5.82 19.52 -1.20
N LEU A 170 -4.96 19.55 -0.17
CA LEU A 170 -3.57 19.98 -0.29
C LEU A 170 -2.58 18.84 0.00
N CYS A 171 -2.62 18.26 1.20
CA CYS A 171 -1.54 17.38 1.65
C CYS A 171 -1.55 15.98 1.04
N GLU A 172 -2.71 15.48 0.62
CA GLU A 172 -2.86 14.15 -0.01
C GLU A 172 -2.90 14.22 -1.55
N THR A 173 -2.61 15.37 -2.14
CA THR A 173 -2.62 15.60 -3.58
C THR A 173 -1.37 16.36 -4.04
N GLU A 174 -1.15 16.41 -5.35
CA GLU A 174 -0.05 17.17 -5.98
C GLU A 174 -0.08 18.66 -5.66
N ASN A 175 -1.22 19.18 -5.15
CA ASN A 175 -1.37 20.57 -4.76
C ASN A 175 -0.44 20.98 -3.61
N HIS A 176 0.12 20.03 -2.84
CA HIS A 176 1.10 20.36 -1.81
C HIS A 176 2.34 21.09 -2.36
N ILE A 177 2.67 20.92 -3.64
CA ILE A 177 3.77 21.62 -4.31
C ILE A 177 3.56 23.15 -4.27
N GLY A 178 2.30 23.60 -4.31
CA GLY A 178 1.91 25.00 -4.19
C GLY A 178 1.72 25.50 -2.75
N CYS A 179 1.87 24.63 -1.74
CA CYS A 179 1.64 25.00 -0.35
C CYS A 179 2.79 25.87 0.19
N GLU A 180 2.45 27.00 0.83
CA GLU A 180 3.42 27.92 1.43
C GLU A 180 4.36 27.22 2.44
N TYR A 181 3.84 26.27 3.22
CA TYR A 181 4.63 25.54 4.21
C TYR A 181 5.55 24.52 3.56
N PHE A 182 5.14 23.93 2.44
CA PHE A 182 6.00 23.02 1.69
C PHE A 182 7.17 23.77 1.05
N GLN A 183 6.93 24.96 0.51
CA GLN A 183 7.94 25.80 -0.13
C GLN A 183 8.88 26.49 0.87
N SER A 184 8.44 26.70 2.11
CA SER A 184 9.23 27.33 3.17
C SER A 184 9.04 26.60 4.51
N PRO A 185 9.56 25.36 4.64
CA PRO A 185 9.30 24.51 5.79
C PRO A 185 10.06 25.00 7.01
N ARG A 186 9.35 25.09 8.13
CA ARG A 186 9.92 25.31 9.47
C ARG A 186 10.05 23.95 10.15
N VAL A 187 11.13 23.24 9.82
CA VAL A 187 11.47 21.94 10.42
C VAL A 187 12.43 22.14 11.60
N ARG A 188 12.36 21.25 12.58
CA ARG A 188 13.40 21.17 13.62
C ARG A 188 14.68 20.58 13.00
N SER A 189 15.80 21.27 13.17
CA SER A 189 17.14 20.79 12.84
C SER A 189 17.56 19.63 13.73
#